data_AF-A0AAP3EYZ9-F1
#
_entry.id   AF-A0AAP3EYZ9-F1
#
_cell.length_a   1.000
_cell.length_b   1.000
_cell.length_c   1.000
_cell.angle_alpha   90.00
_cell.angle_beta   90.00
_cell.angle_gamma   90.00
#
_symmetry.space_group_name_H-M   'P 1'
#
loop_
_entity.id
_entity.type
_entity.pdbx_description
1 polymer ?
#
loop_
_entity_poly.entity_id
_entity_poly.type
_entity_poly.pdbx_seq_one_letter_code
_entity_poly.pdbx_strand_id
1 'polypeptide(L)' 'MSLSSQHIGRKRNLLKRYKAVMEEFNKHDCRYIPITVIHREFIYPKFHISRDTLYRILNTPIEEELEKINQQQPTLFG' A
#
# COMPACT_ATOMS: atom_id res chain seq x y z
N MET A 1 -18.91 11.23 -12.21
CA MET A 1 -18.58 12.27 -11.22
C MET A 1 -17.06 12.45 -11.19
N SER A 2 -16.52 13.65 -11.47
CA SER A 2 -15.07 13.86 -11.35
C SER A 2 -14.67 13.82 -9.89
N LEU A 3 -13.82 12.86 -9.51
CA LEU A 3 -13.18 12.85 -8.20
C LEU A 3 -12.44 14.18 -8.01
N SER A 4 -12.71 14.89 -6.92
CA SER A 4 -11.99 16.13 -6.64
C SER A 4 -10.49 15.83 -6.51
N SER A 5 -9.63 16.78 -6.90
CA SER A 5 -8.16 16.62 -6.82
C SER A 5 -7.68 16.14 -5.43
N GLN A 6 -8.39 16.55 -4.37
CA GLN A 6 -8.14 16.11 -3.00
C GLN A 6 -8.37 14.61 -2.78
N HIS A 7 -9.42 14.02 -3.37
CA HIS A 7 -9.67 12.58 -3.30
C HIS A 7 -8.56 11.80 -4.00
N ILE A 8 -8.09 12.26 -5.16
CA ILE A 8 -6.97 11.65 -5.89
C ILE A 8 -5.69 11.70 -5.06
N GLY A 9 -5.37 12.84 -4.45
CA GLY A 9 -4.20 12.99 -3.57
C GLY A 9 -4.25 12.07 -2.35
N ARG A 10 -5.41 11.97 -1.67
CA ARG A 10 -5.60 11.04 -0.55
C ARG A 10 -5.40 9.59 -0.97
N LYS A 11 -5.98 9.19 -2.12
CA LYS A 11 -5.84 7.83 -2.66
C LYS A 11 -4.39 7.51 -3.01
N ARG A 12 -3.68 8.43 -3.69
CA ARG A 12 -2.25 8.29 -3.99
C ARG A 12 -1.41 8.06 -2.73
N ASN A 13 -1.63 8.87 -1.70
CA ASN A 13 -0.89 8.76 -0.43
C ASN A 13 -1.19 7.44 0.29
N LEU A 14 -2.44 6.98 0.25
CA LEU A 14 -2.81 5.67 0.79
C LEU A 14 -2.06 4.54 0.09
N LEU A 15 -2.07 4.52 -1.25
CA LEU A 15 -1.38 3.49 -2.03
C LEU A 15 0.14 3.51 -1.82
N LYS A 16 0.76 4.69 -1.66
CA LYS A 16 2.17 4.79 -1.28
C LYS A 16 2.47 4.16 0.08
N ARG A 17 1.59 4.33 1.07
CA ARG A 17 1.72 3.66 2.38
C ARG A 17 1.58 2.15 2.24
N TYR A 18 0.62 1.69 1.44
CA TYR A 18 0.43 0.26 1.16
C TYR A 18 1.67 -0.34 0.51
N LYS A 19 2.27 0.37 -0.46
CA LYS A 19 3.52 -0.04 -1.10
C LYS A 19 4.64 -0.23 -0.08
N ALA A 20 4.83 0.73 0.82
CA ALA A 20 5.86 0.64 1.86
C ALA A 20 5.65 -0.56 2.81
N VAL A 21 4.39 -0.89 3.13
CA VAL A 21 4.06 -2.09 3.93
C VAL A 21 4.36 -3.37 3.14
N MET A 22 3.98 -3.42 1.86
CA MET A 22 4.26 -4.56 0.98
C MET A 22 5.77 -4.79 0.82
N GLU A 23 6.54 -3.73 0.64
CA GLU A 23 8.01 -3.79 0.56
C GLU A 23 8.64 -4.34 1.85
N GLU A 24 8.14 -3.94 3.03
CA GLU A 24 8.61 -4.51 4.29
C GLU A 24 8.22 -5.99 4.41
N PHE A 25 6.98 -6.33 4.06
CA PHE A 25 6.49 -7.71 4.11
C PHE A 25 7.33 -8.63 3.22
N ASN A 26 7.66 -8.18 2.00
CA ASN A 26 8.44 -8.94 1.01
C ASN A 26 9.90 -9.19 1.41
N LYS A 27 10.42 -8.55 2.47
CA LYS A 27 11.73 -8.88 3.04
C LYS A 27 11.73 -10.23 3.76
N HIS A 28 10.56 -10.78 4.06
CA HIS A 28 10.38 -12.02 4.79
C HIS A 28 9.80 -13.09 3.88
N ASP A 29 10.42 -14.27 3.84
CA ASP A 29 9.90 -15.37 3.02
C ASP A 29 8.68 -16.01 3.70
N CYS A 30 7.49 -15.66 3.17
CA CYS A 30 6.20 -16.12 3.67
C CYS A 30 5.96 -17.63 3.47
N ARG A 31 6.82 -18.34 2.71
CA ARG A 31 6.78 -19.81 2.59
C ARG A 31 7.25 -20.50 3.87
N TYR A 32 8.05 -19.81 4.67
CA TYR A 32 8.63 -20.36 5.90
C TYR A 32 8.12 -19.65 7.17
N ILE A 33 7.77 -18.36 7.06
CA ILE A 33 7.30 -17.55 8.19
C ILE A 33 5.80 -17.26 8.04
N PRO A 34 4.95 -17.64 9.00
CA PRO A 34 3.54 -17.31 8.95
C PRO A 34 3.28 -15.80 8.88
N ILE A 35 2.30 -15.39 8.09
CA ILE A 35 1.90 -13.97 7.95
C ILE A 35 1.61 -13.32 9.31
N THR A 36 1.04 -14.08 10.25
CA THR A 36 0.75 -13.60 11.62
C THR A 36 2.01 -13.25 12.40
N VAL A 37 3.10 -14.02 12.21
CA VAL A 37 4.40 -13.74 12.82
C VAL A 37 5.03 -12.54 12.14
N ILE A 38 5.01 -12.48 10.80
CA ILE A 38 5.52 -11.32 10.05
C ILE A 38 4.80 -10.04 10.49
N HIS A 39 3.48 -10.12 10.66
CA HIS A 39 2.66 -9.02 11.13
C HIS A 39 3.07 -8.54 12.52
N ARG A 40 3.15 -9.46 13.49
CA ARG A 40 3.44 -9.12 14.90
C ARG A 40 4.85 -8.57 15.09
N GLU A 41 5.85 -9.18 14.44
CA GLU A 41 7.26 -8.90 14.70
C GLU A 41 7.82 -7.73 13.85
N PHE A 42 7.35 -7.57 12.61
CA PHE A 42 7.97 -6.64 11.65
C PHE A 42 7.04 -5.53 11.16
N ILE A 43 5.76 -5.86 10.92
CA ILE A 43 4.81 -4.89 10.34
C ILE A 43 4.16 -4.01 11.42
N TYR A 44 3.58 -4.60 12.46
CA TYR A 44 2.87 -3.87 13.50
C TYR A 44 3.76 -2.86 14.23
N PRO A 45 4.98 -3.20 14.68
CA PRO A 45 5.85 -2.25 15.38
C PRO A 45 6.26 -1.05 14.52
N LYS A 46 6.27 -1.21 13.19
CA LYS A 46 6.70 -0.16 12.25
C LYS A 46 5.54 0.68 11.72
N PHE A 47 4.43 0.04 11.34
CA PHE A 47 3.33 0.68 10.63
C PHE A 47 2.03 0.79 11.44
N HIS A 48 1.96 0.12 12.60
CA HIS A 48 0.83 0.22 13.54
C HIS A 48 -0.52 -0.10 12.90
N ILE A 49 -0.53 -1.05 11.96
CA ILE A 49 -1.75 -1.49 11.25
C ILE A 49 -2.28 -2.81 11.81
N SER A 50 -3.59 -3.01 11.73
CA SER A 50 -4.21 -4.30 12.05
C SER A 50 -3.82 -5.39 11.04
N ARG A 51 -3.96 -6.65 11.46
CA ARG A 51 -3.75 -7.80 10.56
C ARG A 51 -4.72 -7.79 9.37
N ASP A 52 -5.97 -7.38 9.59
CA ASP A 52 -6.96 -7.27 8.53
C ASP A 52 -6.58 -6.20 7.50
N THR A 53 -5.97 -5.10 7.97
CA THR A 53 -5.42 -4.07 7.08
C THR A 53 -4.26 -4.63 6.26
N LEU A 54 -3.37 -5.43 6.86
CA LEU A 54 -2.30 -6.11 6.12
C LEU A 54 -2.89 -7.04 5.04
N TYR A 55 -3.89 -7.86 5.36
CA TYR A 55 -4.55 -8.70 4.35
C TYR A 55 -5.17 -7.88 3.23
N ARG A 56 -5.79 -6.74 3.55
CA ARG A 56 -6.31 -5.83 2.52
C ARG A 56 -5.19 -5.32 1.60
N ILE A 57 -4.05 -4.94 2.18
CA ILE A 57 -2.87 -4.48 1.42
C ILE A 57 -2.36 -5.59 0.49
N LEU A 58 -2.22 -6.82 0.99
CA LEU A 58 -1.75 -7.97 0.21
C LEU A 58 -2.64 -8.29 -1.01
N ASN A 59 -3.94 -7.96 -0.92
CA ASN A 59 -4.92 -8.18 -1.99
C ASN A 59 -5.19 -6.93 -2.84
N THR A 60 -4.51 -5.81 -2.59
CA THR A 60 -4.69 -4.58 -3.37
C THR A 60 -3.70 -4.55 -4.55
N PRO A 61 -4.14 -4.31 -5.80
CA PRO A 61 -3.24 -4.14 -6.95
C PRO A 61 -2.61 -2.73 -6.92
N ILE A 62 -1.66 -2.53 -6.01
CA ILE A 62 -1.12 -1.21 -5.64
C ILE A 62 -0.50 -0.50 -6.85
N GLU A 63 0.32 -1.21 -7.62
CA GLU A 63 1.06 -0.71 -8.78
C GLU A 63 0.09 -0.23 -9.88
N GLU A 64 -0.86 -1.07 -10.27
CA GLU A 64 -1.86 -0.72 -11.28
C GLU A 64 -2.73 0.47 -10.85
N GLU A 65 -3.10 0.54 -9.57
CA GLU A 65 -3.88 1.68 -9.06
C GLU A 65 -3.08 2.98 -9.04
N LEU A 66 -1.78 2.92 -8.74
CA LEU A 66 -0.90 4.08 -8.81
C LEU A 66 -0.72 4.55 -10.25
N GLU A 67 -0.55 3.64 -11.20
CA GLU A 67 -0.46 3.97 -12.63
C GLU A 67 -1.73 4.66 -13.12
N LYS A 68 -2.91 4.13 -12.81
CA LYS A 68 -4.21 4.74 -13.15
C LYS A 68 -4.32 6.17 -12.59
N ILE A 69 -3.87 6.40 -11.35
CA ILE A 69 -3.88 7.73 -10.74
C ILE A 69 -2.91 8.69 -11.43
N ASN A 70 -1.73 8.21 -11.83
CA ASN A 70 -0.73 9.03 -12.50
C ASN A 70 -1.16 9.38 -13.93
N GLN A 71 -1.83 8.47 -14.64
CA GLN A 71 -2.42 8.76 -15.96
C GLN A 71 -3.55 9.80 -15.87
N GLN A 72 -4.31 9.81 -14.77
CA GLN A 72 -5.40 10.79 -14.54
C GLN A 72 -4.91 12.15 -14.05
N GLN A 73 -3.64 12.28 -13.64
CA GLN A 73 -3.01 13.55 -13.32
C GLN A 73 -1.71 13.69 -14.11
N PRO A 74 -1.75 14.26 -15.34
CA PRO A 74 -0.50 14.65 -16.00
C PRO A 74 0.22 15.59 -15.03
N THR A 75 1.44 15.22 -14.65
CA THR A 75 2.31 16.04 -13.82
C THR A 75 2.39 17.42 -14.46
N LEU A 76 1.92 18.46 -13.76
CA LEU A 76 2.06 19.87 -14.16
C LEU A 76 3.53 20.36 -14.12
N PHE A 77 4.50 19.44 -14.12
CA PHE A 77 5.92 19.73 -14.06
C PHE A 77 6.63 18.82 -15.06
N GLY A 78 6.96 19.41 -16.22
CA GLY A 78 8.16 19.10 -16.97
C GLY A 78 9.34 19.93 -16.44
#